data_AF-A0A1H9GQL6-F1
#
_entry.id   AF-A0A1H9GQL6-F1
#
_cell.length_a   1.000
_cell.length_b   1.000
_cell.length_c   1.000
_cell.angle_alpha   90.00
_cell.angle_beta   90.00
_cell.angle_gamma   90.00
#
_symmetry.space_group_name_H-M   'P 1'
#
loop_
_entity.id
_entity.type
_entity.pdbx_description
1 polymer ?
#
loop_
_entity_poly.entity_id
_entity_poly.type
_entity_poly.pdbx_seq_one_letter_code
_entity_poly.pdbx_strand_id
1 'polypeptide(L)' 'MTQTHFTTSDRKSKHLSFKERGQIELLKKQGYSNRAIARILGRAPQTIHNEIKRGSVEQVRQQKQHGKVYTYQYSKYI' A
#
# COMPACT_ATOMS: atom_id res chain seq x y z
N MET A 1 24.94 -37.25 18.93
CA MET A 1 24.97 -36.38 17.74
C MET A 1 23.80 -35.42 17.85
N THR A 2 24.05 -34.14 18.07
CA THR A 2 22.98 -33.16 18.32
C THR A 2 22.76 -32.38 17.02
N GLN A 3 21.69 -32.67 16.30
CA GLN A 3 21.34 -31.96 15.07
C GLN A 3 20.65 -30.64 15.44
N THR A 4 21.36 -29.52 15.25
CA THR A 4 20.81 -28.18 15.41
C THR A 4 20.08 -27.75 14.13
N HIS A 5 18.76 -27.87 14.13
CA HIS A 5 17.93 -27.35 13.05
C HIS A 5 17.73 -25.84 13.23
N PHE A 6 18.54 -25.03 12.55
CA PHE A 6 18.27 -23.58 12.42
C PHE A 6 17.23 -23.37 11.31
N THR A 7 15.93 -23.41 11.65
CA THR A 7 14.82 -23.17 10.70
C THR A 7 14.37 -21.72 10.64
N THR A 8 15.21 -20.77 11.07
CA THR A 8 14.93 -19.34 10.99
C THR A 8 15.16 -18.81 9.57
N SER A 9 14.49 -19.42 8.58
CA SER A 9 14.35 -18.81 7.26
C SER A 9 13.62 -17.48 7.43
N ASP A 10 14.13 -16.40 6.83
CA ASP A 10 13.45 -15.11 6.76
C ASP A 10 12.01 -15.30 6.26
N ARG A 11 11.06 -15.30 7.21
CA ARG A 11 9.67 -15.58 6.90
C ARG A 11 9.15 -14.44 6.03
N LYS A 12 8.87 -14.76 4.76
CA LYS A 12 8.23 -13.87 3.77
C LYS A 12 6.88 -13.28 4.25
N SER A 13 6.30 -13.83 5.33
CA SER A 13 5.02 -13.44 5.93
C SER A 13 5.11 -12.47 7.12
N LYS A 14 6.23 -11.77 7.34
CA LYS A 14 6.29 -10.75 8.40
C LYS A 14 5.52 -9.50 7.97
N HIS A 15 4.71 -8.93 8.87
CA HIS A 15 3.98 -7.68 8.65
C HIS A 15 4.93 -6.55 8.20
N LEU A 16 4.42 -5.61 7.40
CA LEU A 16 5.16 -4.42 7.03
C LEU A 16 5.62 -3.70 8.30
N SER A 17 6.91 -3.42 8.38
CA SER A 17 7.49 -2.56 9.40
C SER A 17 7.06 -1.11 9.17
N PHE A 18 7.17 -0.28 10.21
CA PHE A 18 6.90 1.15 10.10
C PHE A 18 7.77 1.82 9.00
N LYS A 19 9.05 1.43 8.91
CA LYS A 19 9.98 1.92 7.88
C LYS A 19 9.50 1.56 6.47
N GLU A 20 9.08 0.31 6.25
CA GLU A 20 8.57 -0.11 4.95
C GLU A 20 7.28 0.62 4.58
N ARG A 21 6.38 0.88 5.55
CA ARG A 21 5.17 1.69 5.32
C ARG A 21 5.52 3.11 4.87
N GLY A 22 6.47 3.77 5.54
CA GLY A 22 6.93 5.10 5.13
C GLY A 22 7.59 5.10 3.74
N GLN A 23 8.31 4.04 3.37
CA GLN A 23 8.86 3.88 2.03
C GLN A 23 7.77 3.70 0.97
N ILE A 24 6.72 2.92 1.26
CA ILE A 24 5.55 2.78 0.38
C ILE A 24 4.89 4.14 0.18
N GLU A 25 4.73 4.92 1.25
CA GLU A 25 4.11 6.24 1.19
C GLU A 25 4.90 7.21 0.30
N LEU A 26 6.22 7.29 0.52
CA LEU A 26 7.11 8.12 -0.27
C LEU A 26 7.12 7.73 -1.75
N LEU A 27 7.28 6.43 -2.05
CA LEU A 27 7.29 5.94 -3.43
C LEU A 27 5.94 6.14 -4.11
N LYS A 28 4.83 6.02 -3.37
CA LYS A 28 3.49 6.27 -3.92
C LYS A 28 3.30 7.75 -4.25
N LYS A 29 3.79 8.66 -3.38
CA LYS A 29 3.80 10.11 -3.63
C LYS A 29 4.67 10.50 -4.83
N GLN A 30 5.75 9.75 -5.08
CA GLN A 30 6.59 9.89 -6.28
C GLN A 30 5.96 9.31 -7.57
N GLY A 31 4.77 8.71 -7.50
CA GLY A 31 4.06 8.20 -8.68
C GLY A 31 4.44 6.78 -9.09
N TYR A 32 5.18 6.03 -8.26
CA TYR A 32 5.51 4.64 -8.58
C TYR A 32 4.28 3.74 -8.58
N SER A 33 4.27 2.76 -9.48
CA SER A 33 3.24 1.72 -9.50
C SER A 33 3.42 0.74 -8.34
N ASN A 34 2.33 0.16 -7.84
CA ASN A 34 2.37 -0.78 -6.72
C ASN A 34 3.29 -1.97 -6.98
N ARG A 35 3.40 -2.40 -8.26
CA ARG A 35 4.33 -3.46 -8.69
C ARG A 35 5.79 -3.02 -8.65
N ALA A 36 6.09 -1.76 -8.98
CA ALA A 36 7.44 -1.23 -8.86
C ALA A 36 7.87 -1.14 -7.39
N ILE A 37 6.99 -0.62 -6.53
CA ILE A 37 7.20 -0.56 -5.08
C ILE A 37 7.45 -1.96 -4.49
N ALA A 38 6.64 -2.94 -4.91
CA ALA A 38 6.78 -4.34 -4.51
C ALA A 38 8.16 -4.92 -4.87
N ARG A 39 8.67 -4.62 -6.08
CA ARG A 39 10.01 -5.05 -6.53
C ARG A 39 11.12 -4.41 -5.69
N ILE A 40 11.01 -3.11 -5.40
CA ILE A 40 12.00 -2.37 -4.59
C ILE A 40 12.07 -2.93 -3.16
N LEU A 41 10.91 -3.22 -2.56
CA LEU A 41 10.83 -3.71 -1.17
C LEU A 41 10.98 -5.23 -1.05
N GLY A 42 11.08 -5.96 -2.16
CA GLY A 42 11.08 -7.43 -2.16
C GLY A 42 9.80 -8.05 -1.60
N ARG A 43 8.66 -7.35 -1.69
CA ARG A 43 7.36 -7.77 -1.15
C ARG A 43 6.40 -8.20 -2.25
N ALA A 44 5.37 -8.96 -1.89
CA ALA A 44 4.32 -9.31 -2.84
C ALA A 44 3.51 -8.05 -3.24
N PRO A 45 3.15 -7.89 -4.53
CA PRO A 45 2.32 -6.77 -4.98
C PRO A 45 0.99 -6.65 -4.22
N GLN A 46 0.43 -7.78 -3.80
CA GLN A 46 -0.80 -7.83 -3.01
C GLN A 46 -0.63 -7.16 -1.64
N THR A 47 0.53 -7.31 -1.00
CA THR A 47 0.82 -6.68 0.29
C THR A 47 0.84 -5.16 0.16
N ILE A 48 1.46 -4.64 -0.91
CA ILE A 48 1.49 -3.20 -1.20
C ILE A 48 0.09 -2.68 -1.53
N HIS A 49 -0.68 -3.44 -2.33
CA HIS A 49 -2.07 -3.07 -2.64
C HIS A 49 -2.94 -2.98 -1.38
N ASN A 50 -2.86 -3.97 -0.50
CA ASN A 50 -3.61 -3.98 0.76
C ASN A 50 -3.20 -2.84 1.68
N GLU A 51 -1.92 -2.47 1.71
CA GLU A 51 -1.45 -1.33 2.50
C GLU A 51 -1.95 0.00 1.95
N ILE A 52 -1.86 0.20 0.63
CA ILE A 52 -2.39 1.40 -0.02
C ILE A 52 -3.91 1.48 0.21
N LYS A 53 -4.64 0.37 0.08
CA LYS A 53 -6.08 0.34 0.33
C LYS A 53 -6.43 0.70 1.78
N ARG A 54 -5.60 0.30 2.76
CA ARG A 54 -5.77 0.70 4.18
C ARG A 54 -5.44 2.17 4.45
N GLY A 55 -4.43 2.71 3.75
CA GLY A 55 -4.00 4.11 3.89
C GLY A 55 -4.76 5.09 2.99
N SER A 56 -5.53 4.60 2.03
CA SER A 56 -6.39 5.42 1.19
C SER A 56 -7.70 5.76 1.88
N VAL A 57 -8.14 6.99 1.71
CA VAL A 57 -9.45 7.46 2.18
C VAL A 57 -10.34 7.72 0.98
N GLU A 58 -11.58 7.24 1.05
CA GLU A 58 -12.62 7.54 0.08
C GLU A 58 -13.05 9.01 0.25
N GLN A 59 -13.01 9.78 -0.83
CA GLN A 59 -13.35 11.19 -0.87
C GLN A 59 -14.53 11.42 -1.81
N VAL A 60 -15.46 12.27 -1.38
CA VAL A 60 -16.61 12.68 -2.19
C VAL A 60 -16.33 14.04 -2.81
N ARG A 61 -16.34 14.13 -4.13
CA ARG A 61 -16.37 15.41 -4.85
C ARG A 61 -17.79 15.73 -5.27
N GLN A 62 -18.26 16.92 -4.92
CA GLN A 62 -19.55 17.42 -5.37
C GLN A 62 -19.37 18.50 -6.43
N GLN A 63 -20.14 18.41 -7.51
CA GLN A 63 -20.21 19.42 -8.55
C GLN A 63 -21.66 19.90 -8.67
N LYS A 64 -21.87 21.21 -8.53
CA LYS A 64 -23.19 21.83 -8.74
C LYS A 64 -23.22 22.49 -10.11
N GLN A 65 -24.21 22.16 -10.93
CA GLN A 65 -24.43 22.77 -12.23
C GLN A 65 -25.94 22.97 -12.45
N HIS A 66 -26.35 24.21 -12.76
CA HIS A 66 -27.75 24.58 -13.00
C HIS A 66 -28.73 23.99 -11.96
N GLY A 67 -28.41 24.12 -10.66
CA GLY A 67 -29.24 23.59 -9.56
C GLY A 67 -29.17 22.08 -9.34
N LYS A 68 -28.51 21.31 -10.21
CA LYS A 68 -28.30 19.86 -10.05
C LYS A 68 -26.97 19.59 -9.36
N VAL A 69 -26.97 18.63 -8.43
CA VAL A 69 -25.78 18.18 -7.69
C VAL A 69 -25.32 16.83 -8.23
N TYR A 70 -24.08 16.74 -8.66
CA TYR A 70 -23.42 15.51 -9.10
C TYR A 70 -22.33 15.13 -8.10
N THR A 71 -22.36 13.89 -7.61
CA THR A 71 -21.40 13.36 -6.64
C THR A 71 -20.49 12.34 -7.31
N TYR A 72 -19.18 12.45 -7.07
CA TYR A 72 -18.17 11.53 -7.57
C TYR A 72 -17.35 11.01 -6.39
N GLN A 73 -17.24 9.69 -6.30
CA GLN A 73 -16.41 9.02 -5.31
C GLN A 73 -15.03 8.74 -5.90
N TYR A 74 -13.98 9.06 -5.18
CA TYR A 74 -12.62 8.72 -5.58
C TYR A 74 -11.76 8.38 -4.36
N SER A 75 -10.85 7.42 -4.52
CA SER A 75 -9.89 7.09 -3.48
C SER A 75 -8.67 8.00 -3.57
N LYS A 76 -8.30 8.61 -2.45
CA LYS A 76 -7.06 9.39 -2.33
C LYS A 76 -6.17 8.74 -1.29
N TYR A 77 -4.96 8.40 -1.71
CA TYR A 77 -3.91 7.93 -0.80
C TYR A 77 -3.33 9.15 -0.06
N ILE A 78 -3.29 9.09 1.27
CA ILE A 78 -2.89 10.21 2.16
C ILE A 78 -1.42 10.03 2.58
#